data_AF-A0A7C2JJD2-F1
#
_entry.id   AF-A0A7C2JJD2-F1
#
_cell.length_a   1.000
_cell.length_b   1.000
_cell.length_c   1.000
_cell.angle_alpha   90.00
_cell.angle_beta   90.00
_cell.angle_gamma   90.00
#
_symmetry.space_group_name_H-M   'P 1'
#
loop_
_entity.id
_entity.type
_entity.pdbx_description
1 polymer ?
#
loop_
_entity_poly.entity_id
_entity_poly.type
_entity_poly.pdbx_seq_one_letter_code
_entity_poly.pdbx_strand_id
1 'polypeptide(L)'
;MEFEVRSGGTISIDLNKCRTCESKACVKICNSTGMGGILELKDGLPSLKPTLEEVKRGACTEDLACELDCQLYGNKAITVTLPLPELDEYLENLTERPTYEREA
;
A
#
# COMPACT_ATOMS: atom_id res chain seq x y z
N MET A 1 -7.87 8.40 4.32
CA MET A 1 -6.59 8.72 4.98
C MET A 1 -5.52 8.59 3.93
N GLU A 2 -4.59 9.54 3.88
CA GLU A 2 -3.54 9.55 2.87
C GLU A 2 -2.25 10.05 3.49
N PHE A 3 -1.12 9.45 3.12
CA PHE A 3 0.19 9.82 3.64
C PHE A 3 1.31 9.43 2.67
N GLU A 4 2.40 10.18 2.72
CA GLU A 4 3.61 9.94 1.93
C GLU A 4 4.55 8.95 2.63
N VAL A 5 5.29 8.18 1.84
CA VAL A 5 6.33 7.24 2.28
C VAL A 5 7.71 7.69 1.79
N ARG A 6 8.76 6.98 2.20
CA ARG A 6 10.16 7.41 2.03
C ARG A 6 10.57 7.59 0.56
N SER A 7 10.07 6.76 -0.35
CA SER A 7 10.35 6.88 -1.79
C SER A 7 9.75 8.12 -2.47
N GLY A 8 8.93 8.92 -1.75
CA GLY A 8 8.06 9.93 -2.36
C GLY A 8 6.75 9.35 -2.88
N GLY A 9 6.50 8.05 -2.65
CA GLY A 9 5.21 7.41 -2.89
C GLY A 9 4.13 7.86 -1.91
N THR A 10 2.89 7.50 -2.23
CA THR A 10 1.69 7.80 -1.44
C THR A 10 0.89 6.53 -1.16
N ILE A 11 0.45 6.36 0.08
CA ILE A 11 -0.52 5.33 0.46
C ILE A 11 -1.84 6.01 0.78
N SER A 12 -2.89 5.61 0.07
CA SER A 12 -4.26 6.09 0.28
C SER A 12 -5.14 4.96 0.78
N ILE A 13 -5.93 5.24 1.82
CA ILE A 13 -6.86 4.30 2.47
C ILE A 13 -8.24 4.94 2.55
N ASP A 14 -9.19 4.39 1.80
CA ASP A 14 -10.61 4.78 1.85
C ASP A 14 -11.28 4.22 3.11
N LEU A 15 -11.31 5.05 4.16
CA LEU A 15 -11.88 4.66 5.45
C LEU A 15 -13.38 4.37 5.38
N ASN A 16 -14.11 4.85 4.38
CA ASN A 16 -15.54 4.54 4.24
C ASN A 16 -15.73 3.06 3.89
N LYS A 17 -14.95 2.54 2.95
CA LYS A 17 -14.91 1.11 2.63
C LYS A 17 -14.42 0.27 3.82
N CYS A 18 -13.56 0.83 4.67
CA CYS A 18 -13.06 0.14 5.84
C CYS A 18 -14.13 -0.05 6.93
N ARG A 19 -15.17 0.78 7.03
CA ARG A 19 -16.19 0.68 8.10
C ARG A 19 -16.89 -0.68 8.14
N THR A 20 -17.14 -1.27 6.97
CA THR A 20 -17.81 -2.56 6.81
C THR A 20 -16.85 -3.72 6.54
N CYS A 21 -15.54 -3.47 6.55
CA CYS A 21 -14.54 -4.51 6.33
C CYS A 21 -14.36 -5.34 7.61
N GLU A 22 -14.78 -6.60 7.62
CA GLU A 22 -14.64 -7.48 8.80
C GLU A 22 -13.23 -8.04 8.94
N SER A 23 -12.59 -8.41 7.82
CA SER A 23 -11.30 -9.12 7.85
C SER A 23 -10.14 -8.28 8.39
N LYS A 24 -10.15 -6.98 8.07
CA LYS A 24 -9.02 -6.05 8.30
C LYS A 24 -7.67 -6.66 7.90
N ALA A 25 -7.66 -7.48 6.85
CA ALA A 25 -6.50 -8.30 6.46
C ALA A 25 -5.22 -7.46 6.28
N CYS A 26 -5.35 -6.27 5.69
CA CYS A 26 -4.27 -5.30 5.54
C CYS A 26 -3.54 -4.93 6.86
N VAL A 27 -4.27 -4.78 7.96
CA VAL A 27 -3.66 -4.48 9.27
C VAL A 27 -2.96 -5.71 9.82
N LYS A 28 -3.54 -6.91 9.65
CA LYS A 28 -2.91 -8.17 10.07
C LYS A 28 -1.59 -8.42 9.34
N ILE A 29 -1.57 -8.33 8.01
CA ILE A 29 -0.35 -8.58 7.23
C ILE A 29 0.71 -7.52 7.50
N CYS A 30 0.34 -6.24 7.60
CA CYS A 30 1.30 -5.16 7.89
C CYS A 30 2.03 -5.36 9.24
N ASN A 31 1.42 -6.08 10.18
CA ASN A 31 2.00 -6.40 11.49
C ASN A 31 2.69 -7.77 11.56
N SER A 32 2.78 -8.49 10.44
CA SER A 32 3.46 -9.79 10.41
C SER A 32 4.98 -9.62 10.55
N THR A 33 5.65 -10.66 11.04
CA THR A 33 7.10 -10.64 11.22
C THR A 33 7.81 -10.33 9.90
N GLY A 34 8.71 -9.35 9.90
CA GLY A 34 9.44 -8.89 8.71
C GLY A 34 8.78 -7.75 7.94
N MET A 35 7.58 -7.33 8.33
CA MET A 35 6.86 -6.18 7.74
C MET A 35 7.10 -4.90 8.55
N GLY A 36 6.74 -3.74 7.98
CA GLY A 36 6.95 -2.43 8.62
C GLY A 36 6.15 -2.19 9.89
N GLY A 37 5.06 -2.92 10.15
CA GLY A 37 4.32 -2.84 11.41
C GLY A 37 3.59 -1.52 11.66
N ILE A 38 3.37 -0.72 10.61
CA ILE A 38 2.94 0.69 10.74
C ILE A 38 1.44 0.87 10.96
N LEU A 39 0.61 -0.11 10.60
CA LEU A 39 -0.85 -0.01 10.73
C LEU A 39 -1.33 -0.55 12.08
N GLU A 40 -2.33 0.09 12.66
CA GLU A 40 -3.13 -0.39 13.79
C GLU A 40 -4.61 -0.23 13.54
N LEU A 41 -5.43 -0.77 14.45
CA LEU A 41 -6.86 -0.49 14.49
C LEU A 41 -7.15 0.53 15.59
N LYS A 42 -7.74 1.65 15.20
CA LYS A 42 -8.29 2.66 16.10
C LYS A 42 -9.77 2.82 15.78
N ASP A 43 -10.63 2.58 16.77
CA ASP A 43 -12.10 2.59 16.61
C ASP A 43 -12.59 1.70 15.45
N GLY A 44 -11.93 0.55 15.27
CA GLY A 44 -12.25 -0.41 14.22
C GLY A 44 -11.84 0.02 12.80
N LEU A 45 -11.08 1.11 12.65
CA LEU A 45 -10.56 1.60 11.37
C LEU A 45 -9.03 1.54 11.34
N PRO A 46 -8.41 1.31 10.16
CA PRO A 46 -6.97 1.42 10.00
C PRO A 46 -6.48 2.82 10.38
N SER A 47 -5.43 2.87 11.20
CA SER A 47 -4.70 4.08 11.64
C SER A 47 -3.20 3.80 11.61
N LEU A 48 -2.39 4.85 11.70
CA LEU A 48 -0.94 4.74 11.84
C LEU A 48 -0.53 4.64 13.31
N LYS A 49 0.37 3.71 13.61
CA LYS A 49 1.11 3.67 14.88
C LYS A 49 2.22 4.73 14.94
N PRO A 50 3.09 4.87 13.93
CA PRO A 50 4.12 5.91 13.92
C PRO A 50 3.53 7.25 13.49
N THR A 51 4.30 8.31 13.71
CA THR A 51 4.03 9.64 13.16
C THR A 51 4.26 9.66 11.65
N LEU A 52 3.65 10.62 10.95
CA LEU A 52 3.87 10.81 9.52
C LEU A 52 5.35 11.05 9.17
N GLU A 53 6.09 11.75 10.03
CA GLU A 53 7.53 11.98 9.86
C GLU A 53 8.35 10.69 9.95
N GLU A 54 8.01 9.79 10.86
CA GLU A 54 8.64 8.46 10.95
C GLU A 54 8.34 7.60 9.71
N VAL A 55 7.11 7.69 9.18
CA VAL A 55 6.75 7.02 7.92
C VAL A 55 7.59 7.55 6.76
N LYS A 56 7.71 8.89 6.62
CA LYS A 56 8.58 9.54 5.63
C LYS A 56 10.05 9.16 5.77
N ARG A 57 10.51 8.86 6.99
CA ARG A 57 11.89 8.43 7.26
C ARG A 57 12.11 6.93 7.05
N GLY A 58 11.06 6.16 6.72
CA GLY A 58 11.17 4.75 6.35
C GLY A 58 10.65 3.75 7.39
N ALA A 59 9.70 4.15 8.25
CA ALA A 59 8.99 3.17 9.08
C ALA A 59 8.15 2.19 8.22
N CYS A 60 7.63 2.65 7.09
CA CYS A 60 7.02 1.78 6.09
C CYS A 60 8.10 1.09 5.25
N THR A 61 7.97 -0.22 5.08
CA THR A 61 8.83 -1.05 4.22
C THR A 61 8.45 -0.98 2.74
N GLU A 62 7.31 -0.37 2.40
CA GLU A 62 6.83 -0.20 1.01
C GLU A 62 6.68 -1.55 0.27
N ASP A 63 6.31 -2.60 1.01
CA ASP A 63 6.24 -3.99 0.55
C ASP A 63 4.96 -4.37 -0.24
N LEU A 64 4.00 -3.45 -0.33
CA LEU A 64 2.69 -3.62 -0.99
C LEU A 64 1.77 -4.70 -0.38
N ALA A 65 2.20 -5.40 0.68
CA ALA A 65 1.43 -6.51 1.23
C ALA A 65 0.06 -6.06 1.76
N CYS A 66 -0.01 -4.86 2.34
CA CYS A 66 -1.26 -4.30 2.84
C CYS A 66 -2.27 -3.99 1.72
N GLU A 67 -1.82 -3.55 0.55
CA GLU A 67 -2.66 -3.34 -0.63
C GLU A 67 -3.17 -4.66 -1.17
N LEU A 68 -2.26 -5.63 -1.39
CA LEU A 68 -2.59 -6.94 -1.92
C LEU A 68 -3.60 -7.69 -1.04
N ASP A 69 -3.39 -7.73 0.28
CA ASP A 69 -4.34 -8.36 1.21
C ASP A 69 -5.68 -7.62 1.27
N CYS A 70 -5.67 -6.28 1.16
CA CYS A 70 -6.91 -5.52 1.08
C CYS A 70 -7.68 -5.84 -0.20
N GLN A 71 -6.97 -6.08 -1.31
CA GLN A 71 -7.55 -6.42 -2.59
C GLN A 71 -8.13 -7.84 -2.62
N LEU A 72 -7.43 -8.80 -2.01
CA LEU A 72 -7.79 -10.22 -2.01
C LEU A 72 -8.81 -10.58 -0.93
N TYR A 73 -8.64 -10.03 0.28
CA TYR A 73 -9.37 -10.47 1.47
C TYR A 73 -10.12 -9.34 2.18
N GLY A 74 -9.97 -8.10 1.71
CA GLY A 74 -10.63 -6.93 2.27
C GLY A 74 -11.61 -6.27 1.29
N ASN A 75 -11.84 -4.98 1.50
CA ASN A 75 -12.80 -4.19 0.72
C ASN A 75 -12.14 -3.32 -0.36
N LYS A 76 -10.93 -3.66 -0.82
CA LYS A 76 -10.25 -2.93 -1.92
C LYS A 76 -10.16 -1.43 -1.64
N ALA A 77 -9.72 -1.12 -0.44
CA ALA A 77 -9.74 0.23 0.13
C ALA A 77 -8.36 0.90 0.14
N ILE A 78 -7.29 0.13 -0.07
CA ILE A 78 -5.92 0.64 -0.07
C ILE A 78 -5.45 0.77 -1.50
N THR A 79 -4.75 1.86 -1.79
CA THR A 79 -3.98 2.06 -3.01
C THR A 79 -2.60 2.56 -2.62
N VAL A 80 -1.56 1.93 -3.17
CA VAL A 80 -0.17 2.32 -2.98
C VAL A 80 0.40 2.77 -4.32
N THR A 81 0.84 4.01 -4.38
CA THR A 81 1.46 4.60 -5.57
C THR A 81 2.92 4.90 -5.24
N LEU A 82 3.85 4.17 -5.87
CA LEU A 82 5.28 4.42 -5.74
C LEU A 82 5.82 5.00 -7.05
N PRO A 83 6.46 6.18 -7.06
CA PRO A 83 7.06 6.73 -8.26
C PRO A 83 8.27 5.89 -8.67
N LEU A 84 8.29 5.43 -9.92
CA LEU A 84 9.40 4.68 -10.52
C LEU A 84 9.72 5.29 -11.90
N PRO A 85 10.19 6.55 -11.97
CA PRO A 85 10.31 7.26 -13.24
C PRO A 85 11.25 6.56 -14.23
N GLU A 86 12.28 5.87 -13.75
CA GLU A 86 13.18 5.09 -14.60
C GLU A 86 12.50 3.84 -15.17
N LEU A 87 11.55 3.24 -14.44
CA LEU A 87 10.74 2.14 -14.96
C LEU A 87 9.75 2.66 -16.01
N ASP A 88 9.12 3.81 -15.75
CA ASP A 88 8.20 4.45 -16.70
C ASP A 88 8.93 4.75 -18.03
N GLU A 89 10.11 5.38 -17.96
CA GLU A 89 10.95 5.63 -19.14
C GLU A 89 11.34 4.33 -19.85
N TYR A 90 11.70 3.29 -19.11
CA TYR A 90 12.03 1.99 -19.69
C TYR A 90 10.85 1.38 -20.45
N LEU A 91 9.65 1.41 -19.86
CA LEU A 91 8.43 0.86 -20.46
C LEU A 91 8.02 1.63 -21.72
N GLU A 92 8.15 2.96 -21.75
CA GLU A 92 7.87 3.78 -22.94
C GLU A 92 8.78 3.45 -24.14
N ASN A 93 10.01 3.00 -23.86
CA ASN A 93 11.01 2.69 -24.89
C ASN A 93 11.06 1.22 -25.29
N LEU A 94 10.18 0.36 -24.74
CA LEU A 94 10.13 -1.05 -25.10
C LEU A 94 9.66 -1.26 -26.55
N THR A 95 10.42 -2.06 -27.31
CA THR A 95 10.02 -2.47 -28.67
C THR A 95 8.94 -3.53 -28.67
N GLU A 96 8.81 -4.29 -27.60
CA GLU A 96 7.79 -5.32 -27.42
C GLU A 96 7.04 -5.10 -26.10
N ARG A 97 5.72 -5.31 -26.11
CA ARG A 97 4.91 -5.15 -24.90
C ARG A 97 5.29 -6.17 -23.83
N PRO A 98 5.32 -5.77 -22.55
CA PRO A 98 5.53 -6.68 -21.43
C PRO A 98 4.52 -7.84 -21.43
N THR A 99 4.93 -9.02 -20.98
CA THR A 99 4.09 -10.23 -21.01
C THR A 99 2.74 -10.03 -20.33
N TYR A 100 2.70 -9.33 -19.20
CA TYR A 100 1.47 -9.08 -18.44
C TYR A 100 0.47 -8.17 -19.16
N GLU A 101 0.88 -7.44 -20.21
CA GLU A 101 -0.01 -6.62 -21.05
C GLU A 101 -0.45 -7.33 -22.33
N ARG A 102 0.19 -8.45 -22.67
CA ARG A 102 -0.16 -9.23 -23.87
C ARG A 102 -1.39 -10.11 -23.67
N GLU A 103 -1.71 -10.43 -22.41
CA GLU A 103 -2.78 -11.36 -22.03
C GLU A 103 -4.00 -10.65 -21.39
N ALA A 104 -4.03 -9.31 -21.42
CA ALA A 104 -5.08 -8.48 -20.85
C ALA A 104 -6.18 -8.11 -21.88
#